data_AF-A0A836P5L7-F1
#
_entry.id   AF-A0A836P5L7-F1
#
_cell.length_a   1.000
_cell.length_b   1.000
_cell.length_c   1.000
_cell.angle_alpha   90.00
_cell.angle_beta   90.00
_cell.angle_gamma   90.00
#
_symmetry.space_group_name_H-M   'P 1'
#
loop_
_entity.id
_entity.type
_entity.pdbx_description
1 polymer ?
#
loop_
_entity_poly.entity_id
_entity_poly.type
_entity_poly.pdbx_seq_one_letter_code
_entity_poly.pdbx_strand_id
1 'polypeptide(L)'
;EELPVNYKGLLALEGERLTSSLFERYAGRDTSIQQQQNLLVRAFSLLSPTVALREVSMTLAETDLRAHLRFLAQAEHYRYMLVQQLNQLQTDAVSMADDTAQDAGADRRKRISSEHWHEIPVFAFQPASTPEVIGTAGAAFGLIGAWLLAALCMLVAAGRRVGVAR
;
A
#
# COMPACT_ATOMS: atom_id res chain seq x y z
N GLU A 1 -22.37 31.38 -26.27
CA GLU A 1 -22.73 31.42 -24.84
C GLU A 1 -21.51 30.93 -24.06
N GLU A 2 -20.81 31.84 -23.39
CA GLU A 2 -19.70 31.49 -22.51
C GLU A 2 -20.28 30.95 -21.21
N LEU A 3 -20.09 29.66 -20.94
CA LEU A 3 -20.41 29.13 -19.62
C LEU A 3 -19.51 29.83 -18.60
N PRO A 4 -20.05 30.31 -17.46
CA PRO A 4 -19.28 30.98 -16.41
C PRO A 4 -18.28 30.06 -15.68
N VAL A 5 -18.17 28.80 -16.10
CA VAL A 5 -17.35 27.74 -15.48
C VAL A 5 -16.65 26.88 -16.52
N ASN A 6 -15.44 26.41 -16.21
CA ASN A 6 -14.68 25.48 -17.05
C ASN A 6 -15.33 24.08 -17.07
N TYR A 7 -16.32 23.88 -17.94
CA TYR A 7 -17.01 22.59 -18.06
C TYR A 7 -16.07 21.43 -18.42
N LYS A 8 -15.04 21.67 -19.26
CA LYS A 8 -14.07 20.63 -19.64
C LYS A 8 -13.19 20.20 -18.45
N GLY A 9 -12.74 21.14 -17.63
CA GLY A 9 -11.98 20.89 -16.41
C GLY A 9 -12.83 20.16 -15.35
N LEU A 10 -14.09 20.57 -15.18
CA LEU A 10 -15.04 19.88 -14.29
C LEU A 10 -15.30 18.44 -14.75
N LEU A 11 -15.45 18.21 -16.06
CA LEU A 11 -15.62 16.87 -16.62
C LEU A 11 -14.36 16.00 -16.42
N ALA A 12 -13.17 16.58 -16.57
CA ALA A 12 -11.91 15.87 -16.33
C ALA A 12 -11.74 15.46 -14.85
N LEU A 13 -12.04 16.38 -13.92
CA LEU A 13 -12.02 16.09 -12.48
C LEU A 13 -13.00 14.98 -12.08
N GLU A 14 -14.23 15.02 -12.58
CA GLU A 14 -15.22 13.99 -12.28
C GLU A 14 -14.87 12.65 -12.93
N GLY A 15 -14.30 12.67 -14.14
CA GLY A 15 -13.78 11.47 -14.81
C GLY A 15 -12.65 10.80 -14.01
N GLU A 16 -11.74 11.58 -13.46
CA GLU A 16 -10.68 11.09 -12.57
C GLU A 16 -11.26 10.52 -11.28
N ARG A 17 -12.19 11.23 -10.63
CA ARG A 17 -12.86 10.77 -9.41
C ARG A 17 -13.55 9.42 -9.60
N LEU A 18 -14.30 9.26 -10.70
CA LEU A 18 -14.99 8.02 -11.03
C LEU A 18 -13.99 6.88 -11.24
N THR A 19 -12.93 7.14 -12.00
CA THR A 19 -11.89 6.16 -12.33
C THR A 19 -11.11 5.74 -11.08
N SER A 20 -10.66 6.68 -10.25
CA SER A 20 -10.01 6.40 -8.97
C SER A 20 -10.91 5.59 -8.04
N SER A 21 -12.19 5.93 -7.93
CA SER A 21 -13.14 5.16 -7.11
C SER A 21 -13.33 3.72 -7.61
N LEU A 22 -13.23 3.50 -8.92
CA LEU A 22 -13.33 2.17 -9.52
C LEU A 22 -12.10 1.35 -9.15
N PHE A 23 -10.90 1.92 -9.32
CA PHE A 23 -9.65 1.26 -8.95
C PHE A 23 -9.58 0.93 -7.47
N GLU A 24 -10.02 1.84 -6.59
CA GLU A 24 -10.07 1.61 -5.14
C GLU A 24 -10.96 0.40 -4.79
N ARG A 25 -12.13 0.27 -5.44
CA ARG A 25 -13.02 -0.90 -5.23
C ARG A 25 -12.36 -2.21 -5.64
N TYR A 26 -11.69 -2.25 -6.79
CA TYR A 26 -11.01 -3.45 -7.26
C TYR A 26 -9.79 -3.77 -6.39
N ALA A 27 -8.99 -2.77 -6.01
CA ALA A 27 -7.87 -2.94 -5.10
C ALA A 27 -8.32 -3.48 -3.73
N GLY A 28 -9.45 -3.00 -3.20
CA GLY A 28 -10.05 -3.52 -1.97
C GLY A 28 -10.50 -4.97 -2.10
N ARG A 29 -11.09 -5.35 -3.24
CA ARG A 29 -11.45 -6.74 -3.53
C ARG A 29 -10.22 -7.63 -3.59
N ASP A 30 -9.19 -7.23 -4.33
CA ASP A 30 -7.95 -8.01 -4.47
C ASP A 30 -7.24 -8.16 -3.12
N THR A 31 -7.21 -7.08 -2.32
CA THR A 31 -6.71 -7.10 -0.95
C THR A 31 -7.42 -8.15 -0.10
N SER A 32 -8.76 -8.21 -0.17
CA SER A 32 -9.55 -9.18 0.59
C SER A 32 -9.22 -10.63 0.21
N ILE A 33 -9.00 -10.89 -1.09
CA ILE A 33 -8.65 -12.22 -1.60
C ILE A 33 -7.24 -12.61 -1.12
N GLN A 34 -6.28 -11.70 -1.22
CA GLN A 34 -4.90 -11.94 -0.78
C GLN A 34 -4.84 -12.16 0.75
N GLN A 35 -5.66 -11.45 1.53
CA GLN A 35 -5.79 -11.69 2.97
C GLN A 35 -6.33 -13.08 3.27
N GLN A 36 -7.37 -13.54 2.57
CA GLN A 36 -7.91 -14.89 2.73
C GLN A 36 -6.87 -15.97 2.41
N GLN A 37 -6.11 -15.80 1.31
CA GLN A 37 -5.01 -16.70 0.96
C GLN A 37 -3.91 -16.71 2.02
N ASN A 38 -3.55 -15.54 2.55
CA ASN A 38 -2.56 -15.42 3.60
C ASN A 38 -3.03 -16.12 4.88
N LEU A 39 -4.30 -15.97 5.27
CA LEU A 39 -4.88 -16.66 6.42
C LEU A 39 -4.85 -18.18 6.26
N LEU A 40 -5.14 -18.70 5.07
CA LEU A 40 -5.04 -20.13 4.79
C LEU A 40 -3.60 -20.64 4.96
N VAL A 41 -2.61 -19.91 4.44
CA VAL A 41 -1.19 -20.25 4.63
C VAL A 41 -0.81 -20.20 6.11
N ARG A 42 -1.28 -19.18 6.86
CA ARG A 42 -1.03 -19.06 8.29
C ARG A 42 -1.62 -20.22 9.09
N ALA A 43 -2.76 -20.80 8.69
CA ALA A 43 -3.33 -21.96 9.37
C ALA A 43 -2.37 -23.17 9.37
N PHE A 44 -1.53 -23.33 8.34
CA PHE A 44 -0.51 -24.38 8.29
C PHE A 44 0.64 -24.18 9.29
N SER A 45 0.73 -23.02 9.95
CA SER A 45 1.72 -22.79 11.01
C SER A 45 1.49 -23.67 12.25
N LEU A 46 0.26 -24.16 12.44
CA LEU A 46 -0.06 -25.19 13.44
C LEU A 46 0.59 -26.53 13.15
N LEU A 47 0.82 -26.84 11.87
CA LEU A 47 1.41 -28.11 11.43
C LEU A 47 2.92 -27.99 11.20
N SER A 48 3.43 -26.77 10.98
CA SER A 48 4.84 -26.54 10.71
C SER A 48 5.38 -25.28 11.40
N PRO A 49 6.40 -25.40 12.28
CA PRO A 49 7.04 -24.24 12.91
C PRO A 49 7.76 -23.33 11.91
N THR A 50 8.16 -23.84 10.73
CA THR A 50 8.86 -23.05 9.72
C THR A 50 7.98 -21.98 9.10
N VAL A 51 6.66 -22.22 9.01
CA VAL A 51 5.69 -21.24 8.51
C VAL A 51 5.54 -20.09 9.51
N ALA A 52 5.43 -20.38 10.81
CA ALA A 52 5.38 -19.35 11.86
C ALA A 52 6.67 -18.51 11.87
N LEU A 53 7.84 -19.15 11.76
CA LEU A 53 9.13 -18.46 11.73
C LEU A 53 9.26 -17.55 10.51
N ARG A 54 8.85 -18.03 9.33
CA ARG A 54 8.82 -17.23 8.11
C ARG A 54 7.90 -16.01 8.27
N GLU A 55 6.72 -16.19 8.85
CA GLU A 55 5.77 -15.11 9.09
C GLU A 55 6.34 -14.03 10.02
N VAL A 56 6.97 -14.41 11.13
CA VAL A 56 7.67 -13.48 12.03
C VAL A 56 8.77 -12.73 11.27
N SER A 57 9.63 -13.45 10.55
CA SER A 57 10.72 -12.85 9.78
C SER A 57 10.21 -11.82 8.76
N MET A 58 9.19 -12.17 7.98
CA MET A 58 8.62 -11.25 6.97
C MET A 58 7.93 -10.04 7.62
N THR A 59 7.23 -10.24 8.74
CA THR A 59 6.56 -9.15 9.46
C THR A 59 7.59 -8.17 10.03
N LEU A 60 8.64 -8.67 10.69
CA LEU A 60 9.70 -7.83 11.26
C LEU A 60 10.54 -7.11 10.20
N ALA A 61 10.75 -7.75 9.04
CA ALA A 61 11.44 -7.14 7.91
C ALA A 61 10.54 -6.22 7.06
N GLU A 62 9.25 -6.07 7.43
CA GLU A 62 8.25 -5.33 6.65
C GLU A 62 8.20 -5.75 5.17
N THR A 63 8.35 -7.07 4.92
CA THR A 63 8.24 -7.69 3.59
C THR A 63 6.98 -8.54 3.46
N ASP A 64 6.07 -8.44 4.42
CA ASP A 64 4.79 -9.13 4.40
C ASP A 64 3.73 -8.38 3.57
N LEU A 65 2.57 -9.02 3.40
CA LEU A 65 1.46 -8.45 2.64
C LEU A 65 0.98 -7.11 3.24
N ARG A 66 1.06 -6.92 4.55
CA ARG A 66 0.59 -5.70 5.23
C ARG A 66 1.47 -4.51 4.86
N ALA A 67 2.79 -4.68 4.89
CA ALA A 67 3.74 -3.66 4.46
C ALA A 67 3.57 -3.33 2.97
N HIS A 68 3.38 -4.34 2.13
CA HIS A 68 3.11 -4.14 0.70
C HIS A 68 1.84 -3.32 0.43
N LEU A 69 0.73 -3.67 1.08
CA LEU A 69 -0.54 -2.94 0.94
C LEU A 69 -0.45 -1.50 1.46
N ARG A 70 0.28 -1.29 2.56
CA ARG A 70 0.57 0.06 3.07
C ARG A 70 1.31 0.92 2.06
N PHE A 71 2.34 0.35 1.43
CA PHE A 71 3.08 1.04 0.37
C PHE A 71 2.16 1.41 -0.79
N LEU A 72 1.34 0.47 -1.29
CA LEU A 72 0.40 0.73 -2.38
C LEU A 72 -0.61 1.83 -2.03
N ALA A 73 -1.14 1.83 -0.81
CA ALA A 73 -2.07 2.87 -0.36
C ALA A 73 -1.41 4.26 -0.33
N GLN A 74 -0.18 4.36 0.18
CA GLN A 74 0.56 5.62 0.20
C GLN A 74 0.95 6.09 -1.21
N ALA A 75 1.37 5.16 -2.07
CA ALA A 75 1.70 5.45 -3.46
C ALA A 75 0.48 5.93 -4.25
N GLU A 76 -0.69 5.33 -4.03
CA GLU A 76 -1.93 5.74 -4.68
C GLU A 76 -2.40 7.12 -4.17
N HIS A 77 -2.31 7.36 -2.86
CA HIS A 77 -2.60 8.68 -2.30
C HIS A 77 -1.69 9.76 -2.91
N TYR A 78 -0.39 9.48 -2.99
CA TYR A 78 0.58 10.36 -3.63
C TYR A 78 0.26 10.60 -5.11
N ARG A 79 -0.03 9.53 -5.87
CA ARG A 79 -0.41 9.61 -7.28
C ARG A 79 -1.64 10.48 -7.47
N TYR A 80 -2.68 10.31 -6.65
CA TYR A 80 -3.89 11.11 -6.72
C TYR A 80 -3.60 12.59 -6.42
N MET A 81 -2.88 12.87 -5.33
CA MET A 81 -2.45 14.24 -4.98
C MET A 81 -1.66 14.91 -6.11
N LEU A 82 -0.73 14.18 -6.74
CA LEU A 82 0.05 14.66 -7.87
C LEU A 82 -0.85 15.03 -9.06
N VAL A 83 -1.77 14.15 -9.45
CA VAL A 83 -2.67 14.43 -10.59
C VAL A 83 -3.56 15.63 -10.30
N GLN A 84 -4.08 15.74 -9.08
CA GLN A 84 -4.89 16.91 -8.67
C GLN A 84 -4.08 18.21 -8.73
N GLN A 85 -2.83 18.22 -8.25
CA GLN A 85 -1.95 19.39 -8.34
C GLN A 85 -1.66 19.77 -9.79
N LEU A 86 -1.43 18.79 -10.67
CA LEU A 86 -1.22 19.04 -12.10
C LEU A 86 -2.46 19.61 -12.79
N ASN A 87 -3.64 19.06 -12.49
CA ASN A 87 -4.91 19.59 -13.01
C ASN A 87 -5.16 21.02 -12.53
N GLN A 88 -4.83 21.33 -11.28
CA GLN A 88 -4.94 22.68 -10.72
C GLN A 88 -3.98 23.66 -11.41
N LEU A 89 -2.70 23.27 -11.59
CA LEU A 89 -1.71 24.07 -12.32
C LEU A 89 -2.13 24.34 -13.76
N GLN A 90 -2.71 23.36 -14.46
CA GLN A 90 -3.25 23.58 -15.80
C GLN A 90 -4.44 24.55 -15.80
N THR A 91 -5.28 24.48 -14.77
CA THR A 91 -6.44 25.37 -14.63
C THR A 91 -6.03 26.81 -14.31
N ASP A 92 -5.00 27.00 -13.48
CA ASP A 92 -4.54 28.33 -13.03
C ASP A 92 -3.59 28.98 -14.04
N ALA A 93 -2.75 28.21 -14.74
CA ALA A 93 -1.75 28.73 -15.68
C ALA A 93 -2.26 28.92 -17.12
N VAL A 94 -3.36 28.26 -17.51
CA VAL A 94 -3.91 28.34 -18.87
C VAL A 94 -5.31 28.95 -18.83
N SER A 95 -5.44 30.19 -19.30
CA SER A 95 -6.76 30.82 -19.45
C SER A 95 -7.59 30.10 -20.52
N MET A 96 -8.92 30.12 -20.39
CA MET A 96 -9.86 29.57 -21.37
C MET A 96 -9.61 30.02 -22.81
N ALA A 97 -9.25 31.29 -22.97
CA ALA A 97 -8.98 31.89 -24.27
C ALA A 97 -7.72 31.27 -24.91
N ASP A 98 -6.75 30.85 -24.09
CA ASP A 98 -5.51 30.24 -24.54
C ASP A 98 -5.65 28.74 -24.76
N ASP A 99 -6.43 28.02 -23.94
CA ASP A 99 -6.59 26.56 -24.04
C ASP A 99 -7.26 26.14 -25.37
N THR A 100 -8.16 26.98 -25.89
CA THR A 100 -8.84 26.78 -27.18
C THR A 100 -8.16 27.46 -28.37
N ALA A 101 -7.11 28.27 -28.14
CA ALA A 101 -6.41 28.95 -29.21
C ALA A 101 -5.61 27.97 -30.09
N GLN A 102 -5.66 28.19 -31.41
CA GLN A 102 -4.90 27.48 -32.45
C GLN A 102 -3.97 28.42 -33.24
N ASP A 103 -3.82 29.67 -32.78
CA ASP A 103 -2.97 30.67 -33.43
C ASP A 103 -1.47 30.37 -33.23
N ALA A 104 -0.64 31.02 -34.05
CA ALA A 104 0.83 30.93 -34.01
C ALA A 104 1.38 31.58 -32.72
N GLY A 105 1.17 30.93 -31.58
CA GLY A 105 1.47 31.44 -30.25
C GLY A 105 0.78 30.66 -29.13
N ALA A 106 -0.30 29.94 -29.43
CA ALA A 106 -1.07 29.12 -28.48
C ALA A 106 -0.18 28.14 -27.68
N ASP A 107 0.70 27.39 -28.36
CA ASP A 107 1.61 26.44 -27.70
C ASP A 107 2.54 27.08 -26.68
N ARG A 108 2.91 28.36 -26.88
CA ARG A 108 3.79 29.07 -25.93
C ARG A 108 3.02 29.52 -24.68
N ARG A 109 1.73 29.82 -24.83
CA ARG A 109 0.84 30.24 -23.73
C ARG A 109 0.29 29.07 -22.91
N LYS A 110 0.28 27.85 -23.48
CA LYS A 110 -0.10 26.59 -22.79
C LYS A 110 1.03 25.93 -21.99
N ARG A 111 2.27 26.44 -22.08
CA ARG A 111 3.44 25.82 -21.43
C ARG A 111 3.54 26.20 -19.97
N ILE A 112 3.33 25.23 -19.09
CA ILE A 112 3.59 25.33 -17.65
C ILE A 112 5.12 25.37 -17.44
N SER A 113 5.60 26.36 -16.67
CA SER A 113 7.03 26.50 -16.39
C SER A 113 7.55 25.32 -15.56
N SER A 114 8.82 24.96 -15.72
CA SER A 114 9.43 23.84 -15.00
C SER A 114 9.64 24.10 -13.50
N GLU A 115 9.43 25.32 -13.05
CA GLU A 115 9.61 25.75 -11.67
C GLU A 115 8.58 25.11 -10.74
N HIS A 116 7.33 24.94 -11.21
CA HIS A 116 6.24 24.30 -10.47
C HIS A 116 6.52 22.84 -10.08
N TRP A 117 7.42 22.14 -10.78
CA TRP A 117 7.80 20.76 -10.42
C TRP A 117 8.62 20.68 -9.13
N HIS A 118 9.26 21.77 -8.70
CA HIS A 118 10.04 21.80 -7.46
C HIS A 118 9.18 21.95 -6.20
N GLU A 119 7.92 22.36 -6.37
CA GLU A 119 6.96 22.54 -5.27
C GLU A 119 6.19 21.24 -4.95
N ILE A 120 6.22 20.27 -5.86
CA ILE A 120 5.58 18.97 -5.69
C ILE A 120 6.44 18.13 -4.73
N PRO A 121 5.89 17.68 -3.59
CA PRO A 121 6.65 16.89 -2.63
C PRO A 121 7.11 15.58 -3.27
N VAL A 122 8.31 15.09 -2.92
CA VAL A 122 8.78 13.77 -3.37
C VAL A 122 8.12 12.68 -2.54
N PHE A 123 7.70 11.59 -3.18
CA PHE A 123 7.16 10.43 -2.48
C PHE A 123 8.18 9.86 -1.48
N ALA A 124 7.78 9.81 -0.21
CA ALA A 124 8.54 9.21 0.87
C ALA A 124 7.66 8.18 1.58
N PHE A 125 8.02 6.91 1.47
CA PHE A 125 7.30 5.83 2.14
C PHE A 125 7.45 5.92 3.66
N GLN A 126 6.32 5.87 4.36
CA GLN A 126 6.28 5.80 5.82
C GLN A 126 5.99 4.35 6.26
N PRO A 127 7.00 3.62 6.78
CA PRO A 127 6.80 2.26 7.28
C PRO A 127 5.88 2.22 8.51
N ALA A 128 5.49 1.01 8.92
CA ALA A 128 4.78 0.86 10.18
C ALA A 128 5.70 1.20 11.36
N SER A 129 5.12 1.71 12.45
CA SER A 129 5.91 1.96 13.65
C SER A 129 6.39 0.64 14.27
N THR A 130 7.56 0.61 14.90
CA THR A 130 8.09 -0.61 15.52
C THR A 130 7.10 -1.28 16.50
N PRO A 131 6.37 -0.55 17.36
CA PRO A 131 5.36 -1.15 18.23
C PRO A 131 4.20 -1.79 17.47
N GLU A 132 3.78 -1.17 16.36
CA GLU A 132 2.74 -1.71 15.47
C GLU A 132 3.21 -3.01 14.82
N VAL A 133 4.43 -3.05 14.27
CA VAL A 133 5.03 -4.25 13.69
C VAL A 133 5.08 -5.39 14.72
N ILE A 134 5.58 -5.12 15.93
CA ILE A 134 5.66 -6.11 17.01
C ILE A 134 4.27 -6.61 17.41
N GLY A 135 3.30 -5.70 17.58
CA GLY A 135 1.92 -6.05 17.91
C GLY A 135 1.30 -6.96 16.85
N THR A 136 1.54 -6.67 15.58
CA THR A 136 1.02 -7.47 14.46
C THR A 136 1.69 -8.83 14.29
N ALA A 137 2.88 -9.04 14.86
CA ALA A 137 3.61 -10.31 14.88
C ALA A 137 3.28 -11.19 16.10
N GLY A 138 2.51 -10.68 17.07
CA GLY A 138 2.26 -11.36 18.36
C GLY A 138 1.71 -12.78 18.26
N ALA A 139 0.76 -13.01 17.34
CA ALA A 139 0.19 -14.36 17.11
C ALA A 139 1.25 -15.36 16.64
N ALA A 140 2.12 -14.95 15.71
CA ALA A 140 3.18 -15.79 15.17
C ALA A 140 4.28 -16.07 16.22
N PHE A 141 4.62 -15.08 17.05
CA PHE A 141 5.48 -15.30 18.23
C PHE A 141 4.88 -16.32 19.21
N GLY A 142 3.58 -16.22 19.50
CA GLY A 142 2.89 -17.19 20.35
C GLY A 142 2.95 -18.62 19.82
N LEU A 143 2.78 -18.78 18.51
CA LEU A 143 2.90 -20.06 17.80
C LEU A 143 4.32 -20.66 17.88
N ILE A 144 5.35 -19.84 17.67
CA ILE A 144 6.74 -20.27 17.85
C ILE A 144 6.97 -20.72 19.30
N GLY A 145 6.47 -19.95 20.28
CA GLY A 145 6.53 -20.31 21.70
C GLY A 145 5.87 -21.66 22.00
N ALA A 146 4.70 -21.92 21.42
CA ALA A 146 4.00 -23.19 21.56
C ALA A 146 4.80 -24.37 20.99
N TRP A 147 5.43 -24.20 19.82
CA TRP A 147 6.30 -25.22 19.22
C TRP A 147 7.56 -25.48 20.06
N LEU A 148 8.17 -24.43 20.62
CA LEU A 148 9.32 -24.56 21.52
C LEU A 148 8.95 -25.33 22.79
N LEU A 149 7.79 -25.04 23.38
CA LEU A 149 7.25 -25.77 24.52
C LEU A 149 6.99 -27.25 24.18
N ALA A 150 6.36 -27.52 23.03
CA ALA A 150 6.11 -28.88 22.58
C ALA A 150 7.41 -29.66 22.37
N ALA A 151 8.42 -29.05 21.74
CA ALA A 151 9.74 -29.64 21.55
C ALA A 151 10.43 -29.94 22.89
N LEU A 152 10.34 -29.02 23.85
CA LEU A 152 10.88 -29.23 25.20
C LEU A 152 10.19 -30.39 25.92
N CYS A 153 8.86 -30.45 25.88
CA CYS A 153 8.09 -31.56 26.46
C CYS A 153 8.46 -32.92 25.84
N MET A 154 8.60 -32.98 24.51
CA MET A 154 9.03 -34.19 23.81
C MET A 154 10.44 -34.62 24.20
N LEU A 155 11.37 -33.66 24.31
CA LEU A 155 12.75 -33.92 24.71
C LEU A 155 12.84 -34.47 26.14
N VAL A 156 12.09 -33.88 27.08
CA VAL A 156 12.00 -34.37 28.46
C VAL A 156 11.38 -35.76 28.52
N ALA A 157 10.29 -36.01 27.78
CA ALA A 157 9.65 -37.32 27.75
C ALA A 157 10.56 -38.42 27.15
N ALA A 158 11.28 -38.12 26.07
CA ALA A 158 12.25 -39.02 25.46
C ALA A 158 13.42 -39.31 26.42
N GLY A 159 13.96 -38.28 27.07
CA GLY A 159 15.03 -38.42 28.06
C GLY A 159 14.63 -39.32 29.24
N ARG A 160 13.40 -39.16 29.76
CA ARG A 160 12.87 -40.02 30.83
C ARG A 160 12.71 -41.47 30.40
N ARG A 161 12.28 -41.74 29.15
CA ARG A 161 12.16 -43.11 28.63
C ARG A 161 13.52 -43.81 28.51
N VAL A 162 14.54 -43.09 28.02
CA VAL A 162 15.90 -43.65 27.90
C VAL A 162 16.54 -43.88 29.26
N GLY A 163 16.31 -42.98 30.23
CA GLY A 163 16.81 -43.13 31.60
C GLY A 163 16.17 -44.27 32.40
N VAL A 164 14.96 -44.71 32.04
CA VAL A 164 14.27 -45.87 32.66
C VAL A 164 14.69 -47.20 32.01
N ALA A 165 15.26 -47.17 30.80
CA ALA A 165 15.73 -48.35 30.08
C ALA A 165 17.21 -48.71 30.35
N ARG A 166 17.90 -47.95 31.23
CA ARG A 166 19.24 -48.24 31.77
C ARG A 166 19.13 -48.64 33.22
#